data_AF-A0A352LRR9-F1
#
_entry.id   AF-A0A352LRR9-F1
#
_cell.length_a   1.000
_cell.length_b   1.000
_cell.length_c   1.000
_cell.angle_alpha   90.00
_cell.angle_beta   90.00
_cell.angle_gamma   90.00
#
_symmetry.space_group_name_H-M   'P 1'
#
loop_
_entity.id
_entity.type
_entity.pdbx_description
1 polymer ?
#
loop_
_entity_poly.entity_id
_entity_poly.type
_entity_poly.pdbx_seq_one_letter_code
_entity_poly.pdbx_strand_id
1 'polypeptide(L)'
;MDFYDKKLQKELALIRDTSESENGEIKIIDYLKPLVFSVGNKFIDEFEIENGIVIEDREIVLKSGWIHLDFAIKKYMEKIEIMERGEGKIFIFSEYFTWFIKQGILEYLQSKYKN
;
A
#
# COMPACT_ATOMS: atom_id res chain seq x y z
N MET A 1 -13.13 -12.58 18.97
CA MET A 1 -12.22 -12.11 17.90
C MET A 1 -12.42 -10.63 17.77
N ASP A 2 -11.39 -9.86 18.12
CA ASP A 2 -11.45 -8.40 18.08
C ASP A 2 -11.43 -7.90 16.62
N PHE A 3 -11.60 -6.59 16.41
CA PHE A 3 -11.59 -5.99 15.07
C PHE A 3 -10.23 -6.17 14.37
N TYR A 4 -9.15 -6.11 15.14
CA TYR A 4 -7.78 -6.23 14.65
C TYR A 4 -7.53 -7.63 14.07
N ASP A 5 -7.89 -8.67 14.82
CA ASP A 5 -7.81 -10.07 14.43
C ASP A 5 -8.60 -10.34 13.15
N LYS A 6 -9.83 -9.83 13.05
CA LYS A 6 -10.67 -10.01 11.84
C LYS A 6 -10.04 -9.37 10.61
N LYS A 7 -9.50 -8.15 10.77
CA LYS A 7 -8.85 -7.42 9.67
C LYS A 7 -7.58 -8.14 9.22
N LEU A 8 -6.75 -8.55 10.18
CA LEU A 8 -5.54 -9.33 9.95
C LEU A 8 -5.84 -10.62 9.17
N GLN A 9 -6.79 -11.43 9.62
CA GLN A 9 -7.14 -12.68 8.94
C GLN A 9 -7.66 -12.46 7.52
N LYS A 10 -8.49 -11.42 7.33
CA LYS A 10 -8.98 -11.04 5.99
C LYS A 10 -7.83 -10.67 5.06
N GLU A 11 -6.90 -9.84 5.51
CA GLU A 11 -5.76 -9.41 4.69
C GLU A 11 -4.80 -10.56 4.40
N LEU A 12 -4.52 -11.44 5.38
CA LEU A 12 -3.73 -12.66 5.14
C LEU A 12 -4.36 -13.54 4.06
N ALA A 13 -5.68 -13.75 4.11
CA ALA A 13 -6.39 -14.54 3.11
C ALA A 13 -6.33 -13.91 1.71
N LEU A 14 -6.50 -12.58 1.60
CA LEU A 14 -6.41 -11.87 0.33
C LEU A 14 -5.01 -11.97 -0.29
N ILE A 15 -3.96 -11.75 0.51
CA ILE A 15 -2.57 -11.81 0.06
C ILE A 15 -2.22 -13.21 -0.45
N ARG A 16 -2.68 -14.26 0.23
CA ARG A 16 -2.47 -15.65 -0.23
C ARG A 16 -3.16 -15.90 -1.56
N ASP A 17 -4.41 -15.48 -1.71
CA ASP A 17 -5.18 -15.61 -2.96
C ASP A 17 -4.49 -14.90 -4.13
N THR A 18 -3.84 -13.75 -3.89
CA THR A 18 -3.05 -13.05 -4.92
C THR A 18 -1.87 -13.87 -5.46
N SER A 19 -1.27 -14.74 -4.65
CA SER A 19 -0.18 -15.61 -5.12
C SER A 19 -0.67 -16.81 -5.94
N GLU A 20 -1.97 -17.10 -5.90
CA GLU A 20 -2.57 -18.31 -6.49
C GLU A 20 -3.44 -18.00 -7.72
N SER A 21 -3.86 -16.74 -7.94
CA SER A 21 -4.70 -16.38 -9.08
C SER A 21 -4.69 -14.89 -9.46
N GLU A 22 -4.90 -14.58 -10.75
CA GLU A 22 -5.16 -13.22 -11.25
C GLU A 22 -6.39 -12.57 -10.58
N ASN A 23 -7.39 -13.38 -10.23
CA ASN A 23 -8.57 -12.93 -9.50
C ASN A 23 -8.23 -12.45 -8.08
N GLY A 24 -7.20 -13.04 -7.46
CA GLY A 24 -6.69 -12.60 -6.16
C GLY A 24 -6.04 -11.23 -6.22
N GLU A 25 -5.38 -10.88 -7.33
CA GLU A 25 -4.82 -9.54 -7.57
C GLU A 25 -5.92 -8.47 -7.64
N ILE A 26 -6.99 -8.75 -8.39
CA ILE A 26 -8.14 -7.84 -8.50
C ILE A 26 -8.75 -7.57 -7.12
N LYS A 27 -8.95 -8.62 -6.31
CA LYS A 27 -9.55 -8.48 -4.97
C LYS A 27 -8.69 -7.66 -4.01
N ILE A 28 -7.36 -7.84 -4.02
CA ILE A 28 -6.49 -7.07 -3.13
C ILE A 28 -6.44 -5.60 -3.56
N ILE A 29 -6.43 -5.32 -4.88
CA ILE A 29 -6.51 -3.96 -5.40
C ILE A 29 -7.82 -3.29 -4.97
N ASP A 30 -8.96 -3.96 -5.17
CA ASP A 30 -10.27 -3.43 -4.76
C ASP A 30 -10.34 -3.17 -3.25
N TYR A 31 -9.77 -4.08 -2.46
CA TYR A 31 -9.70 -3.94 -1.01
C TYR A 31 -8.84 -2.74 -0.56
N LEU A 32 -7.70 -2.51 -1.22
CA LEU A 32 -6.75 -1.45 -0.87
C LEU A 32 -7.09 -0.10 -1.50
N LYS A 33 -7.97 -0.05 -2.50
CA LYS A 33 -8.31 1.19 -3.20
C LYS A 33 -8.69 2.33 -2.25
N PRO A 34 -9.59 2.15 -1.27
CA PRO A 34 -9.90 3.23 -0.31
C PRO A 34 -8.68 3.71 0.49
N LEU A 35 -7.74 2.82 0.81
CA LEU A 35 -6.50 3.16 1.50
C LEU A 35 -5.59 4.01 0.60
N VAL A 36 -5.35 3.60 -0.65
CA VAL A 36 -4.50 4.36 -1.57
C VAL A 36 -5.06 5.75 -1.82
N PHE A 37 -6.38 5.87 -2.00
CA PHE A 37 -7.02 7.18 -2.16
C PHE A 37 -6.89 8.04 -0.89
N SER A 38 -7.15 7.50 0.29
CA SER A 38 -7.11 8.29 1.53
C SER A 38 -5.69 8.69 1.93
N VAL A 39 -4.75 7.74 1.95
CA VAL A 39 -3.33 7.99 2.27
C VAL A 39 -2.69 8.87 1.20
N GLY A 40 -2.96 8.57 -0.08
CA GLY A 40 -2.36 9.26 -1.20
C GLY A 40 -2.80 10.72 -1.28
N ASN A 41 -4.10 11.01 -1.18
CA ASN A 41 -4.57 12.40 -1.22
C ASN A 41 -4.00 13.23 -0.07
N LYS A 42 -4.02 12.68 1.15
CA LYS A 42 -3.44 13.36 2.31
C LYS A 42 -1.95 13.67 2.12
N PHE A 43 -1.19 12.71 1.58
CA PHE A 43 0.23 12.91 1.33
C PHE A 43 0.50 13.94 0.22
N ILE A 44 -0.33 13.97 -0.82
CA ILE A 44 -0.26 14.98 -1.89
C ILE A 44 -0.55 16.38 -1.31
N ASP A 45 -1.59 16.52 -0.49
CA ASP A 45 -1.92 17.79 0.18
C ASP A 45 -0.75 18.30 1.04
N GLU A 46 -0.15 17.40 1.83
CA GLU A 46 1.04 17.71 2.64
C GLU A 46 2.20 18.18 1.75
N PHE A 47 2.44 17.50 0.63
CA PHE A 47 3.51 17.86 -0.31
C PHE A 47 3.29 19.23 -0.98
N GLU A 48 2.06 19.54 -1.41
CA GLU A 48 1.71 20.84 -1.99
C GLU A 48 1.96 21.98 -1.01
N ILE A 49 1.54 21.81 0.25
CA ILE A 49 1.75 22.80 1.32
C ILE A 49 3.24 23.00 1.59
N GLU A 50 4.02 21.92 1.71
CA GLU A 50 5.45 21.99 2.03
C GLU A 50 6.29 22.63 0.92
N ASN A 51 5.90 22.43 -0.35
CA ASN A 51 6.67 22.88 -1.51
C ASN A 51 6.11 24.15 -2.18
N GLY A 52 4.91 24.60 -1.78
CA GLY A 52 4.26 25.76 -2.40
C GLY A 52 3.91 25.56 -3.88
N ILE A 53 3.56 24.33 -4.27
CA ILE A 53 3.19 23.96 -5.64
C ILE A 53 1.72 23.52 -5.71
N VAL A 54 1.18 23.44 -6.92
CA VAL A 54 -0.14 22.84 -7.20
C VAL A 54 0.06 21.66 -8.14
N ILE A 55 -0.49 20.50 -7.77
CA ILE A 55 -0.43 19.27 -8.55
C ILE A 55 -1.74 19.15 -9.34
N GLU A 56 -1.67 19.42 -10.65
CA GLU A 56 -2.84 19.36 -11.54
C GLU A 56 -3.27 17.91 -11.81
N ASP A 57 -2.32 17.00 -12.08
CA ASP A 57 -2.58 15.60 -12.46
C ASP A 57 -2.72 14.66 -11.25
N ARG A 58 -3.56 15.00 -10.27
CA ARG A 58 -3.69 14.22 -9.02
C ARG A 58 -4.01 12.75 -9.25
N GLU A 59 -4.82 12.41 -10.26
CA GLU A 59 -5.15 11.02 -10.57
C GLU A 59 -3.90 10.21 -10.97
N ILE A 60 -3.00 10.82 -11.74
CA ILE A 60 -1.76 10.17 -12.18
C ILE A 60 -0.82 9.98 -10.99
N VAL A 61 -0.73 10.98 -10.11
CA VAL A 61 0.06 10.88 -8.87
C VAL A 61 -0.51 9.79 -7.96
N LEU A 62 -1.83 9.71 -7.79
CA LEU A 62 -2.45 8.63 -7.01
C LEU A 62 -2.17 7.24 -7.61
N LYS A 63 -2.09 7.11 -8.94
CA LYS A 63 -1.71 5.84 -9.59
C LYS A 63 -0.30 5.39 -9.21
N SER A 64 0.62 6.32 -8.94
CA SER A 64 1.99 5.95 -8.54
C SER A 64 2.05 5.34 -7.13
N GLY A 65 1.03 5.53 -6.30
CA GLY A 65 0.89 4.85 -5.01
C GLY A 65 0.78 3.33 -5.09
N TRP A 66 0.57 2.76 -6.29
CA TRP A 66 0.52 1.32 -6.53
C TRP A 66 1.84 0.70 -6.99
N ILE A 67 2.85 1.51 -7.34
CA ILE A 67 4.10 1.05 -8.01
C ILE A 67 4.78 -0.09 -7.25
N HIS A 68 4.71 -0.07 -5.92
CA HIS A 68 5.39 -1.03 -5.07
C HIS A 68 4.47 -2.14 -4.52
N LEU A 69 3.25 -2.31 -5.05
CA LEU A 69 2.29 -3.31 -4.57
C LEU A 69 2.88 -4.72 -4.62
N ASP A 70 3.36 -5.17 -5.78
CA ASP A 70 3.89 -6.52 -5.96
C ASP A 70 5.07 -6.79 -5.02
N PHE A 71 5.96 -5.80 -4.89
CA PHE A 71 7.10 -5.89 -3.99
C PHE A 71 6.66 -5.97 -2.52
N ALA A 72 5.69 -5.17 -2.11
CA ALA A 72 5.14 -5.18 -0.77
C ALA A 72 4.46 -6.53 -0.46
N ILE A 73 3.66 -7.07 -1.38
CA ILE A 73 3.02 -8.38 -1.26
C ILE A 73 4.07 -9.47 -1.07
N LYS A 74 5.09 -9.51 -1.94
CA LYS A 74 6.19 -10.48 -1.86
C LYS A 74 6.91 -10.40 -0.51
N LYS A 75 7.29 -9.20 -0.07
CA LYS A 75 7.99 -8.99 1.21
C LYS A 75 7.13 -9.32 2.42
N TYR A 76 5.82 -9.12 2.31
CA TYR A 76 4.88 -9.48 3.36
C TYR A 76 4.69 -11.00 3.45
N MET A 77 4.60 -11.71 2.33
CA MET A 77 4.58 -13.19 2.31
C MET A 77 5.81 -13.80 2.97
N GLU A 78 7.01 -13.31 2.65
CA GLU A 78 8.25 -13.73 3.33
C GLU A 78 8.16 -13.56 4.86
N LYS A 79 7.47 -12.52 5.33
CA LYS A 79 7.29 -12.26 6.77
C LYS A 79 6.21 -13.15 7.40
N ILE A 80 5.13 -13.47 6.68
CA ILE A 80 4.09 -14.39 7.17
C ILE A 80 4.71 -15.76 7.48
N GLU A 81 5.57 -16.28 6.59
CA GLU A 81 6.22 -17.57 6.80
C GLU A 81 7.08 -17.62 8.05
N ILE A 82 7.72 -16.50 8.43
CA ILE A 82 8.51 -16.36 9.66
C ILE A 82 7.57 -16.30 10.87
N MET A 83 6.48 -15.52 10.78
CA MET A 83 5.47 -15.39 11.83
C MET A 83 4.78 -16.73 12.17
N GLU A 84 4.47 -17.54 11.16
CA GLU A 84 3.84 -18.85 11.36
C GLU A 84 4.75 -19.86 12.07
N ARG A 85 6.06 -19.64 12.04
CA ARG A 85 7.05 -20.40 12.83
C ARG A 85 7.13 -19.93 14.29
N GLY A 86 6.31 -18.95 14.68
CA GLY A 86 6.33 -18.35 16.02
C GLY A 86 7.42 -17.28 16.19
N GLU A 87 8.08 -16.88 15.10
CA GLU A 87 9.16 -15.90 15.11
C GLU A 87 8.64 -14.54 14.60
N GLY A 88 8.67 -13.51 15.44
CA GLY A 88 8.30 -12.14 15.06
C GLY A 88 6.86 -11.73 15.36
N LYS A 89 6.55 -10.46 15.10
CA LYS A 89 5.23 -9.86 15.36
C LYS A 89 4.36 -9.94 14.12
N ILE A 90 3.12 -10.41 14.28
CA ILE A 90 2.10 -10.32 13.24
C ILE A 90 1.59 -8.87 13.16
N PHE A 91 1.42 -8.35 11.95
CA PHE A 91 0.92 -7.01 11.71
C PHE A 91 0.01 -6.97 10.49
N ILE A 92 -0.77 -5.90 10.35
CA ILE A 92 -1.75 -5.73 9.28
C ILE A 92 -1.06 -5.26 7.99
N PHE A 93 -1.38 -5.88 6.85
CA PHE A 93 -0.78 -5.54 5.56
C PHE A 93 -1.06 -4.09 5.16
N SER A 94 -2.28 -3.58 5.33
CA SER A 94 -2.60 -2.18 4.99
C SER A 94 -1.78 -1.15 5.77
N GLU A 95 -1.42 -1.44 7.03
CA GLU A 95 -0.53 -0.57 7.82
C GLU A 95 0.88 -0.55 7.22
N TYR A 96 1.37 -1.73 6.84
CA TYR A 96 2.65 -1.87 6.15
C TYR A 96 2.66 -1.21 4.76
N PHE A 97 1.61 -1.40 3.98
CA PHE A 97 1.48 -0.88 2.63
C PHE A 97 1.34 0.65 2.58
N THR A 98 0.89 1.28 3.66
CA THR A 98 0.84 2.75 3.80
C THR A 98 2.19 3.42 3.53
N TRP A 99 3.30 2.78 3.92
CA TRP A 99 4.64 3.32 3.63
C TRP A 99 4.94 3.30 2.12
N PHE A 100 4.61 2.21 1.44
CA PHE A 100 4.84 2.04 0.00
C PHE A 100 4.00 2.99 -0.85
N ILE A 101 2.77 3.28 -0.44
CA ILE A 101 1.91 4.29 -1.10
C ILE A 101 2.64 5.64 -1.12
N LYS A 102 3.16 6.07 0.03
CA LYS A 102 3.87 7.35 0.14
C LYS A 102 5.17 7.36 -0.66
N GLN A 103 5.92 6.26 -0.65
CA GLN A 103 7.16 6.16 -1.44
C GLN A 103 6.89 6.25 -2.94
N GLY A 104 5.91 5.52 -3.47
CA GLY A 104 5.57 5.57 -4.90
C GLY A 104 5.09 6.96 -5.34
N ILE A 105 4.35 7.66 -4.48
CA ILE A 105 3.97 9.07 -4.73
C ILE A 105 5.19 9.98 -4.70
N LEU A 106 6.03 9.87 -3.67
CA LEU A 106 7.23 10.70 -3.53
C LEU A 106 8.19 10.54 -4.70
N GLU A 107 8.46 9.31 -5.14
CA GLU A 107 9.32 9.02 -6.28
C GLU A 107 8.78 9.66 -7.57
N TYR A 108 7.47 9.55 -7.80
CA TYR A 108 6.82 10.18 -8.95
C TYR A 108 6.95 11.71 -8.88
N LEU A 109 6.61 12.32 -7.76
CA LEU A 109 6.69 13.77 -7.58
C LEU A 109 8.13 14.28 -7.71
N GLN A 110 9.12 13.59 -7.13
CA GLN A 110 10.52 13.93 -7.31
C GLN A 110 10.98 13.78 -8.76
N SER A 111 10.47 12.81 -9.52
CA SER A 111 10.82 12.69 -10.95
C SER A 111 10.26 13.84 -11.80
N LYS A 112 9.16 14.46 -11.37
CA LYS A 112 8.47 15.54 -12.09
C LYS A 112 8.92 16.93 -11.67
N TYR A 113 9.24 17.11 -10.39
CA TYR A 113 9.49 18.40 -9.76
C TYR A 113 10.93 18.53 -9.21
N LYS A 114 11.84 17.58 -9.50
CA LYS A 114 13.27 17.82 -9.28
C LYS A 114 13.76 18.87 -10.27
N ASN A 115 14.18 20.01 -9.72
CA ASN A 115 15.19 20.88 -10.32
C ASN A 115 16.55 20.18 -10.29
#